data_AF-A0A933XVI7-F1
#
_entry.id   AF-A0A933XVI7-F1
#
_cell.length_a   1.000
_cell.length_b   1.000
_cell.length_c   1.000
_cell.angle_alpha   90.00
_cell.angle_beta   90.00
_cell.angle_gamma   90.00
#
_symmetry.space_group_name_H-M   'P 1'
#
loop_
_entity.id
_entity.type
_entity.pdbx_description
1 polymer ?
#
loop_
_entity_poly.entity_id
_entity_poly.type
_entity_poly.pdbx_seq_one_letter_code
_entity_poly.pdbx_strand_id
1 'polypeptide(L)'
;MKDIFALSDRIQFLPAVHGSGNFSQAVRGKILASACDCLAVCLPPEFQATVEEGIEKLPRIALSCLEESDGKYCYVPIDPCQPVIMGLRIAMQEGIPRHFIDRTVAEFQTLRAFFPDTFALRTLSLEKFCASLLPGIPRPQPGSQQDMRVRWMAHRLHALELEYSRIVFICSVLDWPWIKEAYDERLEFSPPEPRAGYPSLYDVDKHTLFFALSEFPYVTYLYERNRAELRSDRDLSIDGVKEILLRAREIFLSKRKARYHNLTSQTFQIYLQYVRNLTLMESRLAPDLYTLAMAAKQTGGDAFAIALIEAARDYPYQADELASPAVSLGIEQAVFEEDNVAEMKNRLSETRYEWRNLNLKMEPPSWRQAQWKYRWNPFGQCSWPPEDDRIESFHTHAREQSRLLLSNDLARSEKFAASVKDGIDMRETLRNWHTGDIYVKEIPPSRGTVEIVVFLFEMEPGPRDYPWRQTWYAEHAEESTLCFFATDYMANMVGPGIGQATYGGCMMIFPPRPIPNIWEDPRLRHSETLEEKLLEAAFFHSRERHVTVVSPGLPILSWRKLARLYKKRIIHIPLKRFSNQTIERVRLFHVLNGKDIRSYASKFIRDM
;
A
#
# COMPACT_ATOMS: atom_id res chain seq x y z
N MET A 1 13.62 -42.02 15.39
CA MET A 1 12.22 -41.57 15.61
C MET A 1 11.43 -42.09 14.41
N LYS A 2 10.41 -42.93 14.61
CA LYS A 2 9.49 -43.27 13.51
C LYS A 2 8.93 -41.96 12.96
N ASP A 3 8.87 -41.83 11.64
CA ASP A 3 8.31 -40.66 10.98
C ASP A 3 6.85 -40.51 11.42
N ILE A 4 6.50 -39.38 12.03
CA ILE A 4 5.16 -39.14 12.60
C ILE A 4 4.06 -39.21 11.52
N PHE A 5 4.45 -38.98 10.27
CA PHE A 5 3.56 -39.01 9.13
C PHE A 5 3.58 -40.34 8.37
N ALA A 6 4.34 -41.35 8.81
CA ALA A 6 4.24 -42.68 8.23
C ALA A 6 2.89 -43.32 8.61
N LEU A 7 2.08 -43.60 7.60
CA LEU A 7 0.85 -44.38 7.73
C LEU A 7 1.15 -45.88 7.66
N SER A 8 2.04 -46.28 6.76
CA SER A 8 2.57 -47.64 6.63
C SER A 8 4.05 -47.60 6.24
N ASP A 9 4.67 -48.76 6.00
CA ASP A 9 6.03 -48.82 5.45
C ASP A 9 6.13 -48.25 4.02
N ARG A 10 4.99 -48.08 3.34
CA ARG A 10 4.88 -47.61 1.96
C ARG A 10 4.22 -46.24 1.82
N ILE A 11 3.46 -45.78 2.81
CA ILE A 11 2.64 -44.56 2.72
C ILE A 11 3.11 -43.51 3.73
N GLN A 12 3.36 -42.30 3.23
CA GLN A 12 3.69 -41.13 4.04
C GLN A 12 2.66 -40.02 3.82
N PHE A 13 2.07 -39.51 4.89
CA PHE A 13 1.25 -38.31 4.85
C PHE A 13 2.09 -37.06 4.62
N LEU A 14 1.45 -36.08 4.00
CA LEU A 14 1.94 -34.72 3.91
C LEU A 14 0.78 -33.77 4.25
N PRO A 15 0.41 -33.66 5.54
CA PRO A 15 -0.72 -32.84 5.95
C PRO A 15 -0.43 -31.37 5.67
N ALA A 16 -1.41 -30.66 5.11
CA ALA A 16 -1.27 -29.27 4.74
C ALA A 16 -2.46 -28.44 5.19
N VAL A 17 -2.18 -27.18 5.57
CA VAL A 17 -3.22 -26.14 5.61
C VAL A 17 -3.40 -25.66 4.18
N HIS A 18 -4.60 -25.83 3.63
CA HIS A 18 -4.90 -25.38 2.27
C HIS A 18 -4.75 -23.86 2.13
N GLY A 19 -4.29 -23.43 0.96
CA GLY A 19 -4.16 -22.01 0.64
C GLY A 19 -3.01 -21.30 1.36
N SER A 20 -1.88 -21.98 1.56
CA SER A 20 -0.68 -21.41 2.17
C SER A 20 0.55 -21.59 1.29
N GLY A 21 1.22 -20.47 0.98
CA GLY A 21 2.51 -20.48 0.27
C GLY A 21 3.60 -21.20 1.06
N ASN A 22 3.61 -21.07 2.39
CA ASN A 22 4.57 -21.75 3.27
C ASN A 22 4.41 -23.28 3.21
N PHE A 23 3.17 -23.78 3.25
CA PHE A 23 2.92 -25.21 3.08
C PHE A 23 3.22 -25.69 1.66
N SER A 24 2.97 -24.86 0.64
CA SER A 24 3.31 -25.21 -0.75
C SER A 24 4.81 -25.41 -0.92
N GLN A 25 5.62 -24.55 -0.30
CA GLN A 25 7.07 -24.71 -0.25
C GLN A 25 7.48 -26.00 0.47
N ALA A 26 6.87 -26.28 1.64
CA ALA A 26 7.15 -27.49 2.41
C ALA A 26 6.79 -28.77 1.62
N VAL A 27 5.66 -28.76 0.92
CA VAL A 27 5.21 -29.86 0.06
C VAL A 27 6.20 -30.10 -1.07
N ARG A 28 6.57 -29.05 -1.81
CA ARG A 28 7.58 -29.14 -2.87
C ARG A 28 8.88 -29.72 -2.35
N GLY A 29 9.38 -29.21 -1.22
CA GLY A 29 10.63 -29.69 -0.61
C GLY A 29 10.58 -31.17 -0.22
N LYS A 30 9.47 -31.63 0.36
CA LYS A 30 9.30 -33.03 0.78
C LYS A 30 9.14 -33.99 -0.40
N ILE A 31 8.41 -33.59 -1.45
CA ILE A 31 8.27 -34.42 -2.65
C ILE A 31 9.62 -34.56 -3.35
N LEU A 32 10.32 -33.45 -3.62
CA LEU A 32 11.63 -33.49 -4.28
C LEU A 32 12.72 -34.20 -3.47
N ALA A 33 12.62 -34.19 -2.14
CA ALA A 33 13.55 -34.91 -1.27
C ALA A 33 13.20 -36.39 -1.09
N SER A 34 11.97 -36.80 -1.45
CA SER A 34 11.52 -38.18 -1.30
C SER A 34 11.65 -38.94 -2.63
N ALA A 35 11.84 -40.25 -2.54
CA ALA A 35 11.81 -41.13 -3.71
C ALA A 35 10.38 -41.63 -3.96
N CYS A 36 9.44 -40.68 -4.04
CA CYS A 36 8.01 -40.92 -4.25
C CYS A 36 7.78 -41.59 -5.61
N ASP A 37 7.07 -42.72 -5.63
CA ASP A 37 6.64 -43.41 -6.85
C ASP A 37 5.14 -43.23 -7.15
N CYS A 38 4.40 -42.59 -6.25
CA CYS A 38 2.98 -42.29 -6.39
C CYS A 38 2.55 -41.12 -5.50
N LEU A 39 1.93 -40.10 -6.10
CA LEU A 39 1.31 -39.00 -5.38
C LEU A 39 -0.20 -39.21 -5.29
N ALA A 40 -0.73 -39.34 -4.07
CA ALA A 40 -2.15 -39.28 -3.81
C ALA A 40 -2.57 -37.87 -3.34
N VAL A 41 -3.76 -37.41 -3.74
CA VAL A 41 -4.32 -36.12 -3.31
C VAL A 41 -5.78 -36.23 -2.88
N CYS A 42 -6.17 -35.37 -1.94
CA CYS A 42 -7.53 -35.26 -1.42
C CYS A 42 -8.48 -34.50 -2.37
N LEU A 43 -8.52 -34.90 -3.64
CA LEU A 43 -9.46 -34.42 -4.65
C LEU A 43 -10.17 -35.61 -5.30
N PRO A 44 -11.45 -35.47 -5.73
CA PRO A 44 -12.17 -36.54 -6.41
C PRO A 44 -11.64 -36.80 -7.84
N PRO A 45 -11.74 -38.05 -8.35
CA PRO A 45 -11.23 -38.42 -9.68
C PRO A 45 -11.75 -37.57 -10.84
N GLU A 46 -12.98 -37.07 -10.76
CA GLU A 46 -13.59 -36.25 -11.81
C GLU A 46 -12.86 -34.91 -12.06
N PHE A 47 -12.09 -34.41 -11.07
CA PHE A 47 -11.31 -33.18 -11.22
C PHE A 47 -9.96 -33.38 -11.92
N GLN A 48 -9.51 -34.62 -12.10
CA GLN A 48 -8.14 -34.89 -12.55
C GLN A 48 -7.81 -34.20 -13.89
N ALA A 49 -8.64 -34.40 -14.91
CA ALA A 49 -8.36 -33.88 -16.24
C ALA A 49 -8.26 -32.35 -16.28
N THR A 50 -9.22 -31.64 -15.68
CA THR A 50 -9.26 -30.17 -15.71
C THR A 50 -8.26 -29.53 -14.76
N VAL A 51 -7.93 -30.17 -13.63
CA VAL A 51 -6.86 -29.70 -12.73
C VAL A 51 -5.50 -29.85 -13.39
N GLU A 52 -5.21 -31.00 -14.01
CA GLU A 52 -3.97 -31.21 -14.75
C GLU A 52 -3.86 -30.23 -15.94
N GLU A 53 -4.91 -30.05 -16.74
CA GLU A 53 -4.95 -29.04 -17.81
C GLU A 53 -4.73 -27.60 -17.27
N GLY A 54 -5.32 -27.27 -16.14
CA GLY A 54 -5.13 -25.98 -15.49
C GLY A 54 -3.69 -25.76 -15.02
N ILE A 55 -3.04 -26.79 -14.49
CA ILE A 55 -1.64 -26.73 -14.05
C ILE A 55 -0.71 -26.45 -15.23
N GLU A 56 -0.98 -27.00 -16.41
CA GLU A 56 -0.22 -26.73 -17.64
C GLU A 56 -0.31 -25.27 -18.09
N LYS A 57 -1.39 -24.55 -17.71
CA LYS A 57 -1.59 -23.13 -18.02
C LYS A 57 -0.90 -22.18 -17.03
N LEU A 58 -0.33 -22.68 -15.93
CA LEU A 58 0.40 -21.84 -14.97
C LEU A 58 1.57 -21.11 -15.67
N PRO A 59 1.82 -19.83 -15.35
CA PRO A 59 1.35 -19.09 -14.16
C PRO A 59 -0.03 -18.42 -14.31
N ARG A 60 -0.78 -18.63 -15.39
CA ARG A 60 -2.13 -18.08 -15.52
C ARG A 60 -3.09 -18.78 -14.57
N ILE A 61 -3.90 -18.02 -13.83
CA ILE A 61 -4.80 -18.57 -12.82
C ILE A 61 -6.09 -19.03 -13.48
N ALA A 62 -6.51 -20.25 -13.15
CA ALA A 62 -7.72 -20.89 -13.65
C ALA A 62 -8.48 -21.58 -12.51
N LEU A 63 -9.74 -21.93 -12.77
CA LEU A 63 -10.61 -22.66 -11.85
C LEU A 63 -11.17 -23.90 -12.55
N SER A 64 -11.07 -25.05 -11.89
CA SER A 64 -11.85 -26.24 -12.30
C SER A 64 -13.17 -26.22 -11.54
N CYS A 65 -14.28 -25.95 -12.24
CA CYS A 65 -15.61 -25.73 -11.68
C CYS A 65 -16.54 -26.89 -12.05
N LEU A 66 -17.32 -27.37 -11.08
CA LEU A 66 -18.34 -28.41 -11.25
C LEU A 66 -19.68 -27.90 -10.72
N GLU A 67 -20.71 -27.98 -11.55
CA GLU A 67 -22.10 -27.78 -11.14
C GLU A 67 -22.59 -29.02 -10.36
N GLU A 68 -23.16 -28.76 -9.19
CA GLU A 68 -23.69 -29.75 -8.25
C GLU A 68 -25.19 -30.01 -8.50
N SER A 69 -25.74 -31.05 -7.85
CA SER A 69 -27.14 -31.44 -8.06
C SER A 69 -28.18 -30.40 -7.62
N ASP A 70 -27.80 -29.47 -6.73
CA ASP A 70 -28.65 -28.38 -6.25
C ASP A 70 -28.53 -27.09 -7.09
N GLY A 71 -27.76 -27.13 -8.18
CA GLY A 71 -27.48 -25.98 -9.06
C GLY A 71 -26.41 -25.03 -8.53
N LYS A 72 -25.79 -25.32 -7.37
CA LYS A 72 -24.60 -24.59 -6.91
C LYS A 72 -23.36 -25.13 -7.60
N TYR A 73 -22.25 -24.42 -7.43
CA TYR A 73 -20.97 -24.84 -7.98
C TYR A 73 -19.97 -25.13 -6.86
N CYS A 74 -19.16 -26.16 -7.05
CA CYS A 74 -17.91 -26.31 -6.33
C CYS A 74 -16.73 -26.17 -7.28
N TYR A 75 -15.59 -25.73 -6.76
CA TYR A 75 -14.42 -25.51 -7.58
C TYR A 75 -13.11 -25.82 -6.88
N VAL A 76 -12.10 -26.12 -7.69
CA VAL A 76 -10.70 -26.27 -7.29
C VAL A 76 -9.91 -25.11 -7.89
N PRO A 77 -9.36 -24.19 -7.07
CA PRO A 77 -8.53 -23.11 -7.58
C PRO A 77 -7.17 -23.66 -8.01
N ILE A 78 -6.73 -23.33 -9.23
CA ILE A 78 -5.38 -23.62 -9.72
C ILE A 78 -4.44 -22.49 -9.26
N ASP A 79 -4.23 -22.44 -7.94
CA ASP A 79 -3.41 -21.45 -7.25
C ASP A 79 -1.98 -21.99 -7.05
N PRO A 80 -0.93 -21.31 -7.53
CA PRO A 80 0.47 -21.66 -7.25
C PRO A 80 0.83 -21.83 -5.77
N CYS A 81 0.13 -21.14 -4.88
CA CYS A 81 0.33 -21.15 -3.44
C CYS A 81 -0.58 -22.16 -2.72
N GLN A 82 -1.26 -23.03 -3.47
CA GLN A 82 -2.04 -24.13 -2.92
C GLN A 82 -1.19 -25.41 -2.82
N PRO A 83 -1.02 -25.99 -1.62
CA PRO A 83 -0.17 -27.17 -1.43
C PRO A 83 -0.51 -28.38 -2.32
N VAL A 84 -1.81 -28.65 -2.54
CA VAL A 84 -2.26 -29.75 -3.43
C VAL A 84 -1.86 -29.49 -4.88
N ILE A 85 -2.08 -28.27 -5.37
CA ILE A 85 -1.71 -27.86 -6.75
C ILE A 85 -0.20 -27.89 -6.92
N MET A 86 0.56 -27.44 -5.92
CA MET A 86 2.01 -27.52 -5.92
C MET A 86 2.50 -28.97 -6.00
N GLY A 87 1.92 -29.87 -5.20
CA GLY A 87 2.26 -31.29 -5.24
C GLY A 87 1.99 -31.91 -6.61
N LEU A 88 0.79 -31.68 -7.15
CA LEU A 88 0.41 -32.15 -8.48
C LEU A 88 1.34 -31.62 -9.57
N ARG A 89 1.68 -30.32 -9.53
CA ARG A 89 2.60 -29.70 -10.49
C ARG A 89 3.98 -30.37 -10.48
N ILE A 90 4.54 -30.63 -9.31
CA ILE A 90 5.83 -31.33 -9.19
C ILE A 90 5.71 -32.77 -9.69
N ALA A 91 4.65 -33.48 -9.31
CA ALA A 91 4.44 -34.85 -9.79
C ALA A 91 4.30 -34.93 -11.31
N MET A 92 3.62 -33.97 -11.95
CA MET A 92 3.54 -33.87 -13.41
C MET A 92 4.91 -33.61 -14.04
N GLN A 93 5.72 -32.72 -13.46
CA GLN A 93 7.07 -32.39 -13.96
C GLN A 93 8.04 -33.57 -13.84
N GLU A 94 7.96 -34.33 -12.76
CA GLU A 94 8.82 -35.49 -12.49
C GLU A 94 8.27 -36.80 -13.07
N GLY A 95 7.10 -36.77 -13.73
CA GLY A 95 6.46 -37.96 -14.30
C GLY A 95 5.94 -38.96 -13.26
N ILE A 96 5.71 -38.53 -12.02
CA ILE A 96 5.20 -39.36 -10.93
C ILE A 96 3.70 -39.63 -11.15
N PRO A 97 3.24 -40.89 -11.11
CA PRO A 97 1.82 -41.26 -11.10
C PRO A 97 1.01 -40.47 -10.06
N ARG A 98 -0.11 -39.85 -10.47
CA ARG A 98 -0.99 -39.08 -9.57
C ARG A 98 -2.36 -39.73 -9.46
N HIS A 99 -2.86 -39.84 -8.23
CA HIS A 99 -4.15 -40.44 -7.92
C HIS A 99 -5.02 -39.50 -7.10
N PHE A 100 -6.19 -39.22 -7.63
CA PHE A 100 -7.23 -38.40 -6.99
C PHE A 100 -8.13 -39.37 -6.20
N ILE A 101 -8.00 -39.37 -4.87
CA ILE A 101 -8.56 -40.45 -4.04
C ILE A 101 -9.73 -40.05 -3.14
N ASP A 102 -10.16 -38.79 -3.21
CA ASP A 102 -11.30 -38.34 -2.42
C ASP A 102 -12.63 -38.89 -2.97
N ARG A 103 -13.67 -38.85 -2.14
CA ARG A 103 -14.99 -39.39 -2.47
C ARG A 103 -15.77 -38.40 -3.34
N THR A 104 -16.30 -38.87 -4.47
CA THR A 104 -17.32 -38.15 -5.24
C THR A 104 -18.58 -37.97 -4.39
N VAL A 105 -19.07 -36.74 -4.33
CA VAL A 105 -20.26 -36.31 -3.59
C VAL A 105 -21.14 -35.48 -4.52
N ALA A 106 -22.47 -35.58 -4.37
CA ALA A 106 -23.43 -34.81 -5.16
C ALA A 106 -23.40 -33.32 -4.80
N GLU A 107 -23.31 -33.01 -3.50
CA GLU A 107 -23.25 -31.66 -2.95
C GLU A 107 -22.07 -31.53 -2.00
N PHE A 108 -21.05 -30.73 -2.32
CA PHE A 108 -19.87 -30.60 -1.47
C PHE A 108 -20.14 -29.72 -0.24
N GLN A 109 -19.66 -30.16 0.93
CA GLN A 109 -19.72 -29.41 2.18
C GLN A 109 -18.33 -28.88 2.53
N THR A 110 -18.22 -27.55 2.70
CA THR A 110 -16.96 -26.90 3.06
C THR A 110 -16.65 -27.08 4.55
N LEU A 111 -15.37 -27.30 4.86
CA LEU A 111 -14.87 -27.32 6.23
C LEU A 111 -14.25 -25.96 6.54
N ARG A 112 -14.46 -25.45 7.75
CA ARG A 112 -13.98 -24.13 8.16
C ARG A 112 -13.37 -24.17 9.56
N ALA A 113 -12.07 -23.92 9.67
CA ALA A 113 -11.33 -23.89 10.93
C ALA A 113 -10.49 -22.61 11.10
N PHE A 114 -10.07 -22.35 12.33
CA PHE A 114 -9.05 -21.35 12.62
C PHE A 114 -7.70 -22.05 12.72
N PHE A 115 -6.75 -21.62 11.89
CA PHE A 115 -5.39 -22.14 11.91
C PHE A 115 -4.44 -21.14 12.56
N PRO A 116 -3.40 -21.61 13.27
CA PRO A 116 -2.28 -20.76 13.61
C PRO A 116 -1.58 -20.30 12.33
N ASP A 117 -0.85 -19.19 12.46
CA ASP A 117 -0.16 -18.60 11.33
C ASP A 117 0.86 -19.56 10.69
N THR A 118 0.67 -19.83 9.41
CA THR A 118 1.54 -20.75 8.65
C THR A 118 2.97 -20.23 8.50
N PHE A 119 3.21 -18.95 8.76
CA PHE A 119 4.56 -18.38 8.86
C PHE A 119 5.41 -19.09 9.92
N ALA A 120 4.80 -19.73 10.92
CA ALA A 120 5.50 -20.51 11.92
C ALA A 120 6.39 -21.62 11.32
N LEU A 121 6.05 -22.15 10.14
CA LEU A 121 6.85 -23.15 9.41
C LEU A 121 8.26 -22.66 9.02
N ARG A 122 8.53 -21.35 9.11
CA ARG A 122 9.89 -20.82 8.95
C ARG A 122 10.84 -21.34 10.03
N THR A 123 10.33 -21.55 11.25
CA THR A 123 11.12 -21.91 12.43
C THR A 123 10.77 -23.29 12.97
N LEU A 124 9.51 -23.71 12.83
CA LEU A 124 9.02 -25.03 13.21
C LEU A 124 9.10 -25.98 12.02
N SER A 125 9.40 -27.26 12.29
CA SER A 125 9.24 -28.30 11.28
C SER A 125 7.75 -28.59 11.06
N LEU A 126 7.42 -29.15 9.89
CA LEU A 126 6.06 -29.54 9.53
C LEU A 126 5.46 -30.49 10.59
N GLU A 127 6.26 -31.46 11.05
CA GLU A 127 5.91 -32.44 12.07
C GLU A 127 5.50 -31.77 13.39
N LYS A 128 6.29 -30.79 13.85
CA LYS A 128 6.00 -30.05 15.09
C LYS A 128 4.74 -29.20 14.95
N PHE A 129 4.56 -28.55 13.81
CA PHE A 129 3.38 -27.73 13.54
C PHE A 129 2.11 -28.58 13.56
N CYS A 130 2.05 -29.66 12.78
CA CYS A 130 0.87 -30.54 12.73
C CYS A 130 0.61 -31.24 14.08
N ALA A 131 1.66 -31.69 14.77
CA ALA A 131 1.50 -32.29 16.10
C ALA A 131 0.92 -31.31 17.13
N SER A 132 1.29 -30.02 17.05
CA SER A 132 0.74 -28.99 17.93
C SER A 132 -0.75 -28.70 17.67
N LEU A 133 -1.22 -28.95 16.45
CA LEU A 133 -2.62 -28.78 16.07
C LEU A 133 -3.52 -29.95 16.49
N LEU A 134 -2.95 -31.16 16.65
CA LEU A 134 -3.68 -32.39 16.92
C LEU A 134 -4.74 -32.28 18.04
N PRO A 135 -4.45 -31.67 19.21
CA PRO A 135 -5.45 -31.56 20.28
C PRO A 135 -6.65 -30.67 19.94
N GLY A 136 -6.51 -29.78 18.95
CA GLY A 136 -7.55 -28.86 18.49
C GLY A 136 -8.37 -29.38 17.31
N ILE A 137 -8.02 -30.54 16.74
CA ILE A 137 -8.75 -31.12 15.60
C ILE A 137 -9.93 -31.93 16.14
N PRO A 138 -11.19 -31.52 15.86
CA PRO A 138 -12.36 -32.26 16.31
C PRO A 138 -12.54 -33.55 15.51
N ARG A 139 -13.12 -34.58 16.16
CA ARG A 139 -13.53 -35.80 15.47
C ARG A 139 -14.68 -35.50 14.51
N PRO A 140 -14.63 -35.97 13.24
CA PRO A 140 -15.76 -35.88 12.33
C PRO A 140 -16.99 -36.55 12.94
N GLN A 141 -18.15 -35.92 12.79
CA GLN A 141 -19.39 -36.52 13.27
C GLN A 141 -19.67 -37.81 12.50
N PRO A 142 -20.02 -38.92 13.17
CA PRO A 142 -20.33 -40.18 12.48
C PRO A 142 -21.41 -40.00 11.42
N GLY A 143 -21.15 -40.47 10.20
CA GLY A 143 -22.08 -40.33 9.07
C GLY A 143 -22.12 -38.93 8.43
N SER A 144 -21.29 -37.98 8.88
CA SER A 144 -21.08 -36.73 8.17
C SER A 144 -20.35 -36.95 6.84
N GLN A 145 -20.45 -35.99 5.91
CA GLN A 145 -19.72 -36.06 4.65
C GLN A 145 -18.20 -36.17 4.86
N GLN A 146 -17.64 -35.48 5.87
CA GLN A 146 -16.22 -35.56 6.21
C GLN A 146 -15.84 -36.99 6.65
N ASP A 147 -16.60 -37.61 7.55
CA ASP A 147 -16.37 -39.00 8.00
C ASP A 147 -16.38 -39.98 6.82
N MET A 148 -17.38 -39.86 5.93
CA MET A 148 -17.47 -40.71 4.73
C MET A 148 -16.28 -40.52 3.77
N ARG A 149 -15.84 -39.28 3.55
CA ARG A 149 -14.67 -38.96 2.70
C ARG A 149 -13.38 -39.52 3.29
N VAL A 150 -13.17 -39.34 4.60
CA VAL A 150 -12.01 -39.85 5.33
C VAL A 150 -11.87 -41.37 5.19
N ARG A 151 -12.97 -42.11 5.43
CA ARG A 151 -12.97 -43.58 5.31
C ARG A 151 -12.76 -44.05 3.87
N TRP A 152 -13.33 -43.34 2.90
CA TRP A 152 -13.11 -43.64 1.48
C TRP A 152 -11.65 -43.45 1.07
N MET A 153 -11.02 -42.34 1.47
CA MET A 153 -9.61 -42.07 1.20
C MET A 153 -8.71 -43.15 1.85
N ALA A 154 -9.01 -43.55 3.09
CA ALA A 154 -8.30 -44.65 3.75
C ALA A 154 -8.40 -45.98 2.97
N HIS A 155 -9.58 -46.34 2.47
CA HIS A 155 -9.76 -47.51 1.61
C HIS A 155 -8.98 -47.40 0.29
N ARG A 156 -8.97 -46.23 -0.35
CA ARG A 156 -8.20 -46.01 -1.59
C ARG A 156 -6.69 -46.11 -1.35
N LEU A 157 -6.19 -45.68 -0.19
CA LEU A 157 -4.79 -45.83 0.19
C LEU A 157 -4.38 -47.31 0.32
N HIS A 158 -5.24 -48.16 0.92
CA HIS A 158 -5.02 -49.62 0.94
C HIS A 158 -4.90 -50.21 -0.47
N ALA A 159 -5.72 -49.74 -1.41
CA ALA A 159 -5.67 -50.19 -2.80
C ALA A 159 -4.37 -49.76 -3.50
N LEU A 160 -3.93 -48.51 -3.30
CA LEU A 160 -2.68 -48.01 -3.89
C LEU A 160 -1.45 -48.74 -3.35
N GLU A 161 -1.47 -49.17 -2.09
CA GLU A 161 -0.37 -49.91 -1.47
C GLU A 161 -0.06 -51.25 -2.16
N LEU A 162 -1.05 -51.82 -2.86
CA LEU A 162 -0.87 -53.04 -3.66
C LEU A 162 -0.06 -52.79 -4.93
N GLU A 163 -0.10 -51.59 -5.47
CA GLU A 163 0.51 -51.22 -6.76
C GLU A 163 1.84 -50.47 -6.59
N TYR A 164 1.99 -49.68 -5.53
CA TYR A 164 3.12 -48.77 -5.33
C TYR A 164 3.89 -49.05 -4.05
N SER A 165 5.15 -48.63 -4.00
CA SER A 165 6.05 -48.88 -2.87
C SER A 165 6.31 -47.65 -2.00
N ARG A 166 6.16 -46.43 -2.55
CA ARG A 166 6.50 -45.16 -1.89
C ARG A 166 5.48 -44.08 -2.24
N ILE A 167 4.33 -44.16 -1.59
CA ILE A 167 3.19 -43.27 -1.78
C ILE A 167 3.32 -42.05 -0.86
N VAL A 168 3.25 -40.86 -1.44
CA VAL A 168 3.07 -39.61 -0.69
C VAL A 168 1.61 -39.19 -0.82
N PHE A 169 0.95 -38.93 0.30
CA PHE A 169 -0.46 -38.49 0.29
C PHE A 169 -0.61 -37.09 0.88
N ILE A 170 -1.03 -36.13 0.04
CA ILE A 170 -1.34 -34.76 0.47
C ILE A 170 -2.80 -34.70 0.89
N CYS A 171 -3.04 -34.29 2.13
CA CYS A 171 -4.38 -34.12 2.68
C CYS A 171 -4.47 -32.89 3.57
N SER A 172 -5.70 -32.50 3.91
CA SER A 172 -5.94 -31.48 4.94
C SER A 172 -5.31 -31.88 6.28
N VAL A 173 -4.77 -30.90 6.99
CA VAL A 173 -4.33 -31.09 8.37
C VAL A 173 -5.49 -31.42 9.31
N LEU A 174 -6.73 -31.18 8.93
CA LEU A 174 -7.91 -31.56 9.72
C LEU A 174 -8.29 -33.03 9.57
N ASP A 175 -7.95 -33.64 8.42
CA ASP A 175 -8.39 -35.00 8.08
C ASP A 175 -7.35 -36.08 8.40
N TRP A 176 -6.06 -35.75 8.38
CA TRP A 176 -4.99 -36.76 8.50
C TRP A 176 -5.08 -37.68 9.74
N PRO A 177 -5.48 -37.23 10.96
CA PRO A 177 -5.55 -38.13 12.11
C PRO A 177 -6.67 -39.18 11.95
N TRP A 178 -7.76 -38.76 11.32
CA TRP A 178 -8.96 -39.58 11.12
C TRP A 178 -8.79 -40.52 9.94
N ILE A 179 -8.05 -40.12 8.90
CA ILE A 179 -7.65 -41.02 7.82
C ILE A 179 -6.73 -42.11 8.38
N LYS A 180 -5.81 -41.75 9.28
CA LYS A 180 -4.96 -42.71 9.96
C LYS A 180 -5.77 -43.71 10.78
N GLU A 181 -6.69 -43.25 11.63
CA GLU A 181 -7.59 -44.12 12.40
C GLU A 181 -8.40 -45.04 11.48
N ALA A 182 -9.02 -44.48 10.44
CA ALA A 182 -9.82 -45.26 9.49
C ALA A 182 -9.01 -46.31 8.72
N TYR A 183 -7.76 -46.00 8.37
CA TYR A 183 -6.85 -46.90 7.69
C TYR A 183 -6.39 -48.04 8.62
N ASP A 184 -5.96 -47.72 9.84
CA ASP A 184 -5.46 -48.69 10.82
C ASP A 184 -6.56 -49.66 11.27
N GLU A 185 -7.75 -49.14 11.56
CA GLU A 185 -8.90 -49.95 12.02
C GLU A 185 -9.68 -50.61 10.88
N ARG A 186 -9.35 -50.28 9.62
CA ARG A 186 -10.05 -50.75 8.42
C ARG A 186 -11.57 -50.53 8.51
N LEU A 187 -11.95 -49.31 8.89
CA LEU A 187 -13.34 -48.94 9.10
C LEU A 187 -14.18 -49.15 7.83
N GLU A 188 -15.44 -49.51 8.02
CA GLU A 188 -16.40 -49.64 6.92
C GLU A 188 -16.57 -48.31 6.18
N PHE A 189 -16.49 -48.36 4.85
CA PHE A 189 -16.62 -47.22 3.96
C PHE A 189 -17.90 -47.30 3.13
N SER A 190 -18.36 -46.15 2.64
CA SER A 190 -19.47 -46.08 1.69
C SER A 190 -18.95 -45.74 0.30
N PRO A 191 -19.50 -46.36 -0.77
CA PRO A 191 -19.07 -46.06 -2.13
C PRO A 191 -19.36 -44.59 -2.50
N PRO A 192 -18.70 -44.07 -3.55
CA PRO A 192 -18.94 -42.72 -4.05
C PRO A 192 -20.37 -42.56 -4.56
N GLU A 193 -20.89 -41.34 -4.49
CA GLU A 193 -22.18 -41.00 -5.09
C GLU A 193 -22.10 -40.93 -6.62
N PRO A 194 -23.24 -41.01 -7.32
CA PRO A 194 -23.31 -40.72 -8.74
C PRO A 194 -22.77 -39.30 -9.02
N ARG A 195 -21.99 -39.17 -10.10
CA ARG A 195 -21.47 -37.87 -10.54
C ARG A 195 -22.62 -36.95 -10.95
N ALA A 196 -22.64 -35.72 -10.46
CA ALA A 196 -23.56 -34.68 -10.94
C ALA A 196 -23.22 -34.27 -12.40
N GLY A 197 -21.94 -34.23 -12.74
CA GLY A 197 -21.44 -33.86 -14.07
C GLY A 197 -19.92 -34.02 -14.18
N TYR A 198 -19.33 -33.33 -15.16
CA TYR A 198 -17.88 -33.22 -15.32
C TYR A 198 -17.44 -31.77 -15.06
N PRO A 199 -16.31 -31.55 -14.36
CA PRO A 199 -15.80 -30.21 -14.18
C PRO A 199 -15.36 -29.59 -15.50
N SER A 200 -15.51 -28.27 -15.62
CA SER A 200 -15.05 -27.45 -16.73
C SER A 200 -14.01 -26.45 -16.24
N LEU A 201 -13.02 -26.15 -17.09
CA LEU A 201 -11.94 -25.23 -16.77
C LEU A 201 -12.28 -23.81 -17.23
N TYR A 202 -12.15 -22.84 -16.33
CA TYR A 202 -12.42 -21.43 -16.59
C TYR A 202 -11.21 -20.56 -16.29
N ASP A 203 -11.04 -19.50 -17.07
CA ASP A 203 -10.11 -18.42 -16.73
C ASP A 203 -10.72 -17.52 -15.65
N VAL A 204 -9.88 -16.77 -14.93
CA VAL A 204 -10.35 -15.81 -13.91
C VAL A 204 -10.16 -14.38 -14.37
N ASP A 205 -11.15 -13.53 -14.14
CA ASP A 205 -10.98 -12.08 -14.31
C ASP A 205 -9.88 -11.57 -13.37
N LYS A 206 -8.87 -10.93 -13.96
CA LYS A 206 -7.74 -10.29 -13.28
C LYS A 206 -8.15 -9.41 -12.11
N HIS A 207 -9.27 -8.69 -12.22
CA HIS A 207 -9.73 -7.80 -11.14
C HIS A 207 -10.29 -8.55 -9.92
N THR A 208 -10.64 -9.82 -10.10
CA THR A 208 -11.26 -10.68 -9.07
C THR A 208 -10.33 -11.75 -8.51
N LEU A 209 -9.05 -11.77 -8.92
CA LEU A 209 -8.04 -12.75 -8.46
C LEU A 209 -7.89 -12.85 -6.95
N PHE A 210 -8.18 -11.77 -6.21
CA PHE A 210 -8.16 -11.77 -4.74
C PHE A 210 -9.14 -12.80 -4.13
N PHE A 211 -10.18 -13.18 -4.85
CA PHE A 211 -11.15 -14.19 -4.41
C PHE A 211 -10.78 -15.61 -4.87
N ALA A 212 -9.92 -15.75 -5.89
CA ALA A 212 -9.42 -17.04 -6.37
C ALA A 212 -8.21 -17.54 -5.56
N LEU A 213 -7.31 -16.61 -5.23
CA LEU A 213 -6.01 -16.90 -4.62
C LEU A 213 -6.09 -16.85 -3.10
N SER A 214 -5.27 -17.68 -2.46
CA SER A 214 -5.25 -17.76 -1.00
C SER A 214 -4.23 -16.79 -0.37
N GLU A 215 -3.14 -16.52 -1.10
CA GLU A 215 -2.18 -15.46 -0.79
C GLU A 215 -2.53 -14.18 -1.55
N PHE A 216 -1.91 -13.05 -1.19
CA PHE A 216 -2.08 -11.83 -2.00
C PHE A 216 -1.65 -12.08 -3.44
N PRO A 217 -2.42 -11.65 -4.46
CA PRO A 217 -2.04 -11.85 -5.86
C PRO A 217 -0.60 -11.43 -6.15
N TYR A 218 -0.15 -10.30 -5.61
CA TYR A 218 1.24 -9.87 -5.79
C TYR A 218 2.26 -10.80 -5.14
N VAL A 219 1.96 -11.38 -3.98
CA VAL A 219 2.83 -12.38 -3.33
C VAL A 219 2.87 -13.67 -4.15
N THR A 220 1.74 -14.13 -4.68
CA THR A 220 1.68 -15.27 -5.62
C THR A 220 2.51 -15.01 -6.88
N TYR A 221 2.48 -13.79 -7.42
CA TYR A 221 3.36 -13.37 -8.52
C TYR A 221 4.84 -13.51 -8.14
N LEU A 222 5.22 -13.08 -6.94
CA LEU A 222 6.60 -13.20 -6.47
C LEU A 222 7.03 -14.67 -6.36
N TYR A 223 6.14 -15.58 -5.95
CA TYR A 223 6.46 -17.02 -5.90
C TYR A 223 6.75 -17.58 -7.30
N GLU A 224 5.92 -17.25 -8.29
CA GLU A 224 6.16 -17.64 -9.69
C GLU A 224 7.41 -16.99 -10.27
N ARG A 225 7.64 -15.70 -10.01
CA ARG A 225 8.86 -14.99 -10.45
C ARG A 225 10.11 -15.66 -9.89
N ASN A 226 10.15 -15.91 -8.59
CA ASN A 226 11.31 -16.56 -7.95
C ASN A 226 11.50 -17.98 -8.48
N ARG A 227 10.42 -18.71 -8.79
CA ARG A 227 10.52 -20.04 -9.41
C ARG A 227 11.14 -19.97 -10.80
N ALA A 228 10.69 -19.05 -11.65
CA ALA A 228 11.23 -18.85 -12.99
C ALA A 228 12.71 -18.42 -12.96
N GLU A 229 13.09 -17.61 -11.98
CA GLU A 229 14.46 -17.12 -11.79
C GLU A 229 15.36 -18.07 -10.98
N LEU A 230 14.84 -19.24 -10.54
CA LEU A 230 15.52 -20.19 -9.64
C LEU A 230 16.05 -19.54 -8.35
N ARG A 231 15.34 -18.53 -7.84
CA ARG A 231 15.64 -17.86 -6.58
C ARG A 231 14.96 -18.56 -5.41
N SER A 232 15.53 -18.39 -4.21
CA SER A 232 14.90 -18.88 -3.00
C SER A 232 13.60 -18.12 -2.70
N ASP A 233 12.56 -18.86 -2.34
CA ASP A 233 11.25 -18.36 -1.91
C ASP A 233 11.02 -18.57 -0.40
N ARG A 234 12.08 -18.83 0.37
CA ARG A 234 12.02 -19.13 1.82
C ARG A 234 11.41 -18.03 2.68
N ASP A 235 11.75 -16.77 2.39
CA ASP A 235 11.34 -15.63 3.22
C ASP A 235 10.26 -14.79 2.54
N LEU A 236 9.62 -15.32 1.50
CA LEU A 236 8.77 -14.55 0.60
C LEU A 236 7.47 -14.07 1.25
N SER A 237 6.98 -14.76 2.28
CA SER A 237 5.83 -14.31 3.08
C SER A 237 6.08 -12.96 3.77
N ILE A 238 7.33 -12.66 4.16
CA ILE A 238 7.71 -11.36 4.75
C ILE A 238 8.27 -10.42 3.69
N ASP A 239 9.17 -10.91 2.83
CA ASP A 239 9.78 -10.06 1.81
C ASP A 239 8.74 -9.58 0.80
N GLY A 240 7.68 -10.37 0.57
CA GLY A 240 6.50 -9.96 -0.20
C GLY A 240 5.82 -8.72 0.37
N VAL A 241 5.73 -8.57 1.70
CA VAL A 241 5.18 -7.34 2.32
C VAL A 241 6.04 -6.13 1.98
N LYS A 242 7.37 -6.28 1.99
CA LYS A 242 8.29 -5.20 1.63
C LYS A 242 8.20 -4.84 0.14
N GLU A 243 8.12 -5.86 -0.72
CA GLU A 243 7.94 -5.66 -2.16
C GLU A 243 6.60 -4.95 -2.46
N ILE A 244 5.50 -5.33 -1.76
CA ILE A 244 4.21 -4.61 -1.85
C ILE A 244 4.38 -3.14 -1.49
N LEU A 245 5.13 -2.80 -0.43
CA LEU A 245 5.36 -1.41 -0.04
C LEU A 245 6.15 -0.61 -1.08
N LEU A 246 7.17 -1.23 -1.67
CA LEU A 246 7.95 -0.62 -2.74
C LEU A 246 7.06 -0.38 -3.97
N ARG A 247 6.27 -1.38 -4.35
CA ARG A 247 5.31 -1.27 -5.44
C ARG A 247 4.23 -0.21 -5.17
N ALA A 248 3.71 -0.15 -3.95
CA ALA A 248 2.75 0.85 -3.52
C ALA A 248 3.33 2.27 -3.63
N ARG A 249 4.62 2.44 -3.31
CA ARG A 249 5.33 3.72 -3.47
C ARG A 249 5.39 4.13 -4.94
N GLU A 250 5.72 3.21 -5.84
CA GLU A 250 5.76 3.48 -7.28
C GLU A 250 4.40 3.90 -7.83
N ILE A 251 3.34 3.17 -7.44
CA ILE A 251 1.95 3.49 -7.82
C ILE A 251 1.56 4.87 -7.28
N PHE A 252 1.89 5.17 -6.02
CA PHE A 252 1.58 6.46 -5.41
C PHE A 252 2.29 7.62 -6.12
N LEU A 253 3.59 7.48 -6.39
CA LEU A 253 4.40 8.53 -7.03
C LEU A 253 3.99 8.76 -8.48
N SER A 254 3.72 7.69 -9.23
CA SER A 254 3.28 7.79 -10.63
C SER A 254 1.93 8.47 -10.77
N LYS A 255 0.96 8.16 -9.88
CA LYS A 255 -0.37 8.78 -9.90
C LYS A 255 -0.36 10.25 -9.47
N ARG A 256 0.38 10.59 -8.41
CA ARG A 256 0.33 11.95 -7.84
C ARG A 256 1.36 12.92 -8.39
N LYS A 257 2.39 12.44 -9.10
CA LYS A 257 3.54 13.26 -9.51
C LYS A 257 4.11 14.08 -8.34
N ALA A 258 4.03 13.53 -7.12
CA ALA A 258 4.38 14.20 -5.89
C ALA A 258 5.90 14.43 -5.83
N ARG A 259 6.30 15.71 -5.79
CA ARG A 259 7.72 16.11 -5.81
C ARG A 259 8.36 16.05 -4.44
N TYR A 260 7.62 16.51 -3.43
CA TYR A 260 7.95 16.30 -2.03
C TYR A 260 7.02 15.19 -1.56
N HIS A 261 7.52 14.25 -0.75
CA HIS A 261 6.69 13.22 -0.13
C HIS A 261 7.41 12.71 1.12
N ASN A 262 6.66 12.18 2.09
CA ASN A 262 7.22 11.62 3.31
C ASN A 262 7.50 10.10 3.20
N LEU A 263 7.19 9.44 2.08
CA LEU A 263 7.44 8.02 1.85
C LEU A 263 8.94 7.69 1.67
N THR A 264 9.71 7.82 2.74
CA THR A 264 11.15 7.54 2.81
C THR A 264 11.42 6.18 3.44
N SER A 265 12.68 5.72 3.40
CA SER A 265 13.10 4.50 4.11
C SER A 265 12.84 4.58 5.61
N GLN A 266 13.04 5.75 6.23
CA GLN A 266 12.74 5.98 7.66
C GLN A 266 11.25 5.82 7.94
N THR A 267 10.40 6.39 7.10
CA THR A 267 8.94 6.25 7.21
C THR A 267 8.51 4.80 7.04
N PHE A 268 9.11 4.06 6.12
CA PHE A 268 8.84 2.63 5.95
C PHE A 268 9.33 1.79 7.13
N GLN A 269 10.43 2.18 7.78
CA GLN A 269 10.85 1.54 9.02
C GLN A 269 9.82 1.76 10.13
N ILE A 270 9.31 2.99 10.29
CA ILE A 270 8.24 3.30 11.26
C ILE A 270 6.97 2.52 10.91
N TYR A 271 6.60 2.47 9.62
CA TYR A 271 5.47 1.69 9.12
C TYR A 271 5.60 0.21 9.49
N LEU A 272 6.74 -0.43 9.18
CA LEU A 272 6.95 -1.85 9.43
C LEU A 272 6.97 -2.15 10.94
N GLN A 273 7.52 -1.22 11.73
CA GLN A 273 7.48 -1.29 13.18
C GLN A 273 6.05 -1.20 13.72
N TYR A 274 5.22 -0.34 13.14
CA TYR A 274 3.80 -0.22 13.49
C TYR A 274 3.00 -1.47 13.09
N VAL A 275 3.17 -1.95 11.85
CA VAL A 275 2.57 -3.20 11.36
C VAL A 275 2.93 -4.37 12.27
N ARG A 276 4.22 -4.55 12.59
CA ARG A 276 4.67 -5.61 13.51
C ARG A 276 3.94 -5.56 14.85
N ASN A 277 3.81 -4.36 15.42
CA ASN A 277 3.15 -4.20 16.72
C ASN A 277 1.64 -4.50 16.63
N LEU A 278 0.96 -4.07 15.57
CA LEU A 278 -0.45 -4.41 15.34
C LEU A 278 -0.65 -5.91 15.16
N THR A 279 0.18 -6.55 14.34
CA THR A 279 0.15 -8.01 14.13
C THR A 279 0.32 -8.78 15.44
N LEU A 280 1.24 -8.34 16.32
CA LEU A 280 1.43 -8.93 17.64
C LEU A 280 0.23 -8.71 18.57
N MET A 281 -0.39 -7.52 18.54
CA MET A 281 -1.61 -7.25 19.31
C MET A 281 -2.78 -8.15 18.90
N GLU A 282 -2.83 -8.54 17.63
CA GLU A 282 -3.82 -9.50 17.10
C GLU A 282 -3.42 -10.97 17.28
N SER A 283 -2.35 -11.26 18.02
CA SER A 283 -1.84 -12.64 18.22
C SER A 283 -1.52 -13.39 16.92
N ARG A 284 -1.09 -12.66 15.87
CA ARG A 284 -0.64 -13.20 14.58
C ARG A 284 0.89 -13.12 14.45
N LEU A 285 1.46 -13.85 13.49
CA LEU A 285 2.90 -13.77 13.19
C LEU A 285 3.19 -12.97 11.90
N ALA A 286 2.26 -13.01 10.95
CA ALA A 286 2.28 -12.29 9.69
C ALA A 286 1.08 -11.32 9.61
N PRO A 287 1.26 -10.14 8.99
CA PRO A 287 0.19 -9.15 8.87
C PRO A 287 -0.85 -9.56 7.82
N ASP A 288 -2.11 -9.24 8.09
CA ASP A 288 -3.19 -9.33 7.11
C ASP A 288 -3.27 -8.04 6.25
N LEU A 289 -4.05 -8.08 5.16
CA LEU A 289 -4.22 -6.92 4.27
C LEU A 289 -4.80 -5.71 5.02
N TYR A 290 -5.71 -5.95 5.96
CA TYR A 290 -6.33 -4.89 6.75
C TYR A 290 -5.29 -4.14 7.59
N THR A 291 -4.42 -4.85 8.29
CA THR A 291 -3.31 -4.29 9.07
C THR A 291 -2.38 -3.48 8.18
N LEU A 292 -2.01 -4.02 7.00
CA LEU A 292 -1.15 -3.33 6.05
C LEU A 292 -1.79 -2.03 5.53
N ALA A 293 -3.06 -2.07 5.15
CA ALA A 293 -3.78 -0.93 4.61
C ALA A 293 -4.09 0.12 5.69
N MET A 294 -4.44 -0.29 6.91
CA MET A 294 -4.63 0.62 8.04
C MET A 294 -3.32 1.35 8.38
N ALA A 295 -2.21 0.61 8.50
CA ALA A 295 -0.90 1.22 8.72
C ALA A 295 -0.53 2.20 7.59
N ALA A 296 -0.89 1.88 6.35
CA ALA A 296 -0.58 2.74 5.20
C ALA A 296 -1.40 4.01 5.25
N LYS A 297 -2.67 3.91 5.66
CA LYS A 297 -3.54 5.05 5.87
C LYS A 297 -2.99 5.99 6.95
N GLN A 298 -2.50 5.46 8.07
CA GLN A 298 -1.97 6.27 9.16
C GLN A 298 -0.61 6.92 8.84
N THR A 299 0.17 6.35 7.93
CA THR A 299 1.51 6.83 7.59
C THR A 299 1.55 7.74 6.36
N GLY A 300 0.75 7.43 5.34
CA GLY A 300 0.73 8.14 4.05
C GLY A 300 -0.67 8.58 3.59
N GLY A 301 -1.68 8.50 4.45
CA GLY A 301 -3.06 8.89 4.14
C GLY A 301 -3.83 7.89 3.27
N ASP A 302 -5.09 8.22 2.98
CA ASP A 302 -5.99 7.34 2.20
C ASP A 302 -5.42 6.99 0.82
N ALA A 303 -4.74 7.94 0.17
CA ALA A 303 -4.16 7.72 -1.16
C ALA A 303 -3.05 6.65 -1.17
N PHE A 304 -2.19 6.65 -0.15
CA PHE A 304 -1.14 5.64 -0.03
C PHE A 304 -1.72 4.27 0.35
N ALA A 305 -2.76 4.24 1.20
CA ALA A 305 -3.48 3.00 1.52
C ALA A 305 -4.14 2.37 0.28
N ILE A 306 -4.75 3.19 -0.58
CA ILE A 306 -5.31 2.73 -1.86
C ILE A 306 -4.21 2.17 -2.76
N ALA A 307 -3.09 2.88 -2.90
CA ALA A 307 -1.95 2.41 -3.69
C ALA A 307 -1.37 1.08 -3.16
N LEU A 308 -1.39 0.86 -1.85
CA LEU A 308 -0.99 -0.41 -1.24
C LEU A 308 -1.96 -1.54 -1.58
N ILE A 309 -3.27 -1.29 -1.51
CA ILE A 309 -4.28 -2.30 -1.88
C ILE A 309 -4.17 -2.64 -3.36
N GLU A 310 -3.97 -1.65 -4.23
CA GLU A 310 -3.72 -1.87 -5.65
C GLU A 310 -2.45 -2.69 -5.89
N ALA A 311 -1.36 -2.36 -5.18
CA ALA A 311 -0.11 -3.12 -5.25
C ALA A 311 -0.31 -4.59 -4.82
N ALA A 312 -1.04 -4.84 -3.73
CA ALA A 312 -1.31 -6.20 -3.25
C ALA A 312 -2.16 -7.03 -4.23
N ARG A 313 -3.04 -6.36 -5.00
CA ARG A 313 -3.92 -6.99 -6.02
C ARG A 313 -3.23 -7.21 -7.37
N ASP A 314 -2.04 -6.65 -7.58
CA ASP A 314 -1.34 -6.70 -8.87
C ASP A 314 -0.83 -8.14 -9.14
N TYR A 315 -1.20 -8.73 -10.28
CA TYR A 315 -0.69 -10.02 -10.73
C TYR A 315 -0.40 -9.97 -12.24
N PRO A 316 0.86 -9.66 -12.62
CA PRO A 316 1.21 -9.39 -14.02
C PRO A 316 0.99 -10.55 -15.00
N TYR A 317 0.93 -11.80 -14.53
CA TYR A 317 0.78 -12.97 -15.42
C TYR A 317 -0.67 -13.22 -15.87
N GLN A 318 -1.66 -12.50 -15.33
CA GLN A 318 -3.03 -12.56 -15.85
C GLN A 318 -3.21 -11.51 -16.95
N ALA A 319 -3.45 -11.98 -18.17
CA ALA A 319 -3.76 -11.13 -19.31
C ALA A 319 -5.18 -10.54 -19.20
N ASP A 320 -5.38 -9.35 -19.80
CA ASP A 320 -6.70 -8.74 -19.92
C ASP A 320 -7.52 -9.39 -21.06
N GLU A 321 -6.85 -9.97 -22.06
CA GLU A 321 -7.49 -10.77 -23.12
C GLU A 321 -7.62 -12.23 -22.69
N LEU A 322 -8.86 -12.71 -22.59
CA LEU A 322 -9.18 -14.03 -22.06
C LEU A 322 -9.34 -15.04 -23.21
N ALA A 323 -8.52 -16.09 -23.22
CA ALA A 323 -8.56 -17.14 -24.24
C ALA A 323 -9.69 -18.16 -24.03
N SER A 324 -10.28 -18.22 -22.83
CA SER A 324 -11.36 -19.12 -22.43
C SER A 324 -12.48 -18.31 -21.75
N PRO A 325 -13.70 -18.87 -21.59
CA PRO A 325 -14.75 -18.22 -20.81
C PRO A 325 -14.21 -17.85 -19.43
N ALA A 326 -14.36 -16.57 -19.09
CA ALA A 326 -13.79 -15.99 -17.90
C ALA A 326 -14.84 -15.85 -16.82
N VAL A 327 -14.44 -16.17 -15.60
CA VAL A 327 -15.30 -16.07 -14.44
C VAL A 327 -14.86 -14.90 -13.58
N SER A 328 -15.82 -14.06 -13.24
CA SER A 328 -15.64 -13.01 -12.25
C SER A 328 -16.06 -13.52 -10.89
N LEU A 329 -15.11 -13.59 -9.96
CA LEU A 329 -15.37 -14.08 -8.62
C LEU A 329 -15.80 -12.95 -7.67
N GLY A 330 -16.70 -13.31 -6.76
CA GLY A 330 -17.02 -12.57 -5.56
C GLY A 330 -16.84 -13.45 -4.33
N ILE A 331 -17.46 -13.04 -3.23
CA ILE A 331 -17.42 -13.77 -1.96
C ILE A 331 -18.40 -14.94 -2.05
N GLU A 332 -17.87 -16.16 -2.13
CA GLU A 332 -18.70 -17.39 -2.26
C GLU A 332 -19.66 -17.35 -3.45
N GLN A 333 -19.34 -16.55 -4.47
CA GLN A 333 -20.16 -16.32 -5.66
C GLN A 333 -19.28 -16.16 -6.91
N ALA A 334 -19.83 -16.49 -8.07
CA ALA A 334 -19.22 -16.28 -9.38
C ALA A 334 -20.23 -15.78 -10.41
N VAL A 335 -19.73 -15.08 -11.42
CA VAL A 335 -20.45 -14.74 -12.65
C VAL A 335 -19.72 -15.37 -13.83
N PHE A 336 -20.39 -16.27 -14.55
CA PHE A 336 -19.82 -17.05 -15.66
C PHE A 336 -20.09 -16.43 -17.04
N GLU A 337 -21.30 -15.93 -17.27
CA GLU A 337 -21.75 -15.20 -18.48
C GLU A 337 -22.73 -14.11 -18.03
N GLU A 338 -22.84 -13.00 -18.78
CA GLU A 338 -23.55 -11.75 -18.38
C GLU A 338 -24.85 -12.03 -17.60
N ASP A 339 -24.78 -11.75 -16.28
CA ASP A 339 -25.85 -11.83 -15.26
C ASP A 339 -26.21 -13.19 -14.62
N ASN A 340 -25.52 -14.31 -14.88
CA ASN A 340 -25.75 -15.53 -14.10
C ASN A 340 -24.86 -15.60 -12.84
N VAL A 341 -25.43 -15.23 -11.69
CA VAL A 341 -24.78 -15.32 -10.38
C VAL A 341 -24.99 -16.71 -9.80
N ALA A 342 -23.90 -17.45 -9.62
CA ALA A 342 -23.90 -18.78 -8.99
C ALA A 342 -23.20 -18.75 -7.63
N GLU A 343 -23.69 -19.55 -6.68
CA GLU A 343 -23.02 -19.79 -5.39
C GLU A 343 -21.85 -20.75 -5.59
N MET A 344 -20.68 -20.42 -5.03
CA MET A 344 -19.42 -21.09 -5.29
C MET A 344 -18.77 -21.61 -4.01
N LYS A 345 -18.48 -22.91 -3.98
CA LYS A 345 -17.83 -23.61 -2.86
C LYS A 345 -16.40 -24.02 -3.22
N ASN A 346 -15.42 -23.41 -2.55
CA ASN A 346 -14.01 -23.75 -2.75
C ASN A 346 -13.66 -25.07 -2.03
N ARG A 347 -13.20 -26.09 -2.77
CA ARG A 347 -12.82 -27.39 -2.19
C ARG A 347 -11.49 -27.38 -1.45
N LEU A 348 -10.64 -26.39 -1.71
CA LEU A 348 -9.31 -26.23 -1.12
C LEU A 348 -9.20 -24.92 -0.32
N SER A 349 -10.26 -24.55 0.40
CA SER A 349 -10.26 -23.41 1.32
C SER A 349 -10.91 -23.78 2.65
N GLU A 350 -10.11 -23.79 3.70
CA GLU A 350 -10.55 -24.16 5.05
C GLU A 350 -10.45 -23.00 6.06
N THR A 351 -9.74 -21.95 5.69
CA THR A 351 -9.50 -20.79 6.55
C THR A 351 -10.78 -19.98 6.69
N ARG A 352 -11.10 -19.58 7.93
CA ARG A 352 -12.16 -18.60 8.21
C ARG A 352 -11.63 -17.17 8.02
N TYR A 353 -12.42 -16.36 7.32
CA TYR A 353 -12.14 -14.93 7.12
C TYR A 353 -13.04 -14.07 8.02
N GLU A 354 -12.53 -12.91 8.41
CA GLU A 354 -13.27 -11.90 9.17
C GLU A 354 -13.49 -10.64 8.35
N TRP A 355 -14.70 -10.09 8.44
CA TRP A 355 -15.05 -8.84 7.78
C TRP A 355 -14.58 -7.65 8.60
N ARG A 356 -13.77 -6.80 7.99
CA ARG A 356 -13.29 -5.55 8.60
C ARG A 356 -13.55 -4.37 7.68
N ASN A 357 -14.08 -3.30 8.24
CA ASN A 357 -14.38 -2.08 7.51
C ASN A 357 -13.17 -1.13 7.55
N LEU A 358 -12.73 -0.68 6.38
CA LEU A 358 -11.69 0.34 6.24
C LEU A 358 -12.24 1.50 5.42
N ASN A 359 -12.49 2.62 6.08
CA ASN A 359 -13.01 3.82 5.43
C ASN A 359 -11.89 4.50 4.61
N LEU A 360 -11.91 4.39 3.29
CA LEU A 360 -10.95 5.05 2.40
C LEU A 360 -11.64 6.10 1.53
N LYS A 361 -11.12 7.33 1.53
CA LYS A 361 -11.58 8.37 0.59
C LYS A 361 -10.97 8.13 -0.78
N MET A 362 -11.75 7.58 -1.72
CA MET A 362 -11.31 7.36 -3.11
C MET A 362 -11.17 8.67 -3.89
N GLU A 363 -10.34 8.66 -4.95
CA GLU A 363 -10.31 9.77 -5.90
C GLU A 363 -11.53 9.69 -6.83
N PRO A 364 -12.15 10.83 -7.15
CA PRO A 364 -13.33 10.84 -8.01
C PRO A 364 -12.97 10.39 -9.43
N PRO A 365 -13.80 9.54 -10.07
CA PRO A 365 -13.56 9.12 -11.44
C PRO A 365 -13.66 10.31 -12.41
N SER A 366 -12.99 10.21 -13.56
CA SER A 366 -12.85 11.29 -14.55
C SER A 366 -14.18 11.88 -15.02
N TRP A 367 -15.21 11.05 -15.24
CA TRP A 367 -16.53 11.50 -15.65
C TRP A 367 -17.20 12.42 -14.62
N ARG A 368 -16.98 12.15 -13.32
CA ARG A 368 -17.54 12.94 -12.22
C ARG A 368 -16.81 14.28 -12.08
N GLN A 369 -15.48 14.26 -12.26
CA GLN A 369 -14.66 15.48 -12.31
C GLN A 369 -15.11 16.40 -13.46
N ALA A 370 -15.36 15.84 -14.65
CA ALA A 370 -15.85 16.60 -15.81
C ALA A 370 -17.22 17.24 -15.54
N GLN A 371 -18.14 16.49 -14.90
CA GLN A 371 -19.44 17.02 -14.50
C GLN A 371 -19.33 18.21 -13.53
N TRP A 372 -18.44 18.13 -12.54
CA TRP A 372 -18.22 19.23 -11.59
C TRP A 372 -17.59 20.45 -12.25
N LYS A 373 -16.63 20.24 -13.15
CA LYS A 373 -16.02 21.32 -13.94
C LYS A 373 -17.06 22.06 -14.77
N TYR A 374 -17.99 21.34 -15.42
CA TYR A 374 -19.07 21.95 -16.20
C TYR A 374 -20.02 22.80 -15.35
N ARG A 375 -20.28 22.39 -14.10
CA ARG A 375 -21.19 23.09 -13.18
C ARG A 375 -20.51 24.24 -12.41
N TRP A 376 -19.24 24.51 -12.67
CA TRP A 376 -18.52 25.57 -11.96
C TRP A 376 -19.07 26.94 -12.32
N ASN A 377 -19.22 27.83 -11.34
CA ASN A 377 -19.68 29.20 -11.55
C ASN A 377 -18.44 30.10 -11.75
N PRO A 378 -18.23 30.69 -12.94
CA PRO A 378 -17.04 31.51 -13.22
C PRO A 378 -16.89 32.74 -12.30
N PHE A 379 -17.97 33.17 -11.64
CA PHE A 379 -17.99 34.39 -10.82
C PHE A 379 -17.81 34.13 -9.32
N GLY A 380 -17.75 32.87 -8.88
CA GLY A 380 -17.63 32.50 -7.48
C GLY A 380 -16.31 31.78 -7.20
N GLN A 381 -15.45 32.39 -6.38
CA GLN A 381 -14.27 31.70 -5.85
C GLN A 381 -13.96 32.19 -4.43
N CYS A 382 -13.63 31.27 -3.53
CA CYS A 382 -13.09 31.58 -2.22
C CYS A 382 -12.11 30.49 -1.75
N SER A 383 -11.30 30.85 -0.77
CA SER A 383 -10.36 29.95 -0.12
C SER A 383 -11.04 29.04 0.90
N TRP A 384 -10.33 27.96 1.26
CA TRP A 384 -10.69 27.06 2.34
C TRP A 384 -10.00 27.50 3.66
N PRO A 385 -10.73 28.01 4.66
CA PRO A 385 -10.11 28.67 5.83
C PRO A 385 -9.07 27.83 6.59
N PRO A 386 -9.25 26.51 6.81
CA PRO A 386 -8.22 25.69 7.45
C PRO A 386 -6.89 25.62 6.68
N GLU A 387 -6.87 25.89 5.38
CA GLU A 387 -5.64 26.01 4.58
C GLU A 387 -5.03 27.40 4.70
N ASP A 388 -5.86 28.42 4.81
CA ASP A 388 -5.43 29.80 5.06
C ASP A 388 -4.71 29.89 6.42
N ASP A 389 -5.28 29.31 7.47
CA ASP A 389 -4.65 29.25 8.80
C ASP A 389 -3.27 28.57 8.77
N ARG A 390 -3.12 27.54 7.93
CA ARG A 390 -1.87 26.78 7.77
C ARG A 390 -0.81 27.60 7.06
N ILE A 391 -1.15 28.27 5.96
CA ILE A 391 -0.19 29.10 5.22
C ILE A 391 0.20 30.33 6.05
N GLU A 392 -0.72 30.92 6.82
CA GLU A 392 -0.40 32.03 7.74
C GLU A 392 0.48 31.60 8.92
N SER A 393 0.24 30.42 9.47
CA SER A 393 1.14 29.84 10.49
C SER A 393 2.54 29.62 9.94
N PHE A 394 2.64 29.12 8.70
CA PHE A 394 3.92 28.93 8.02
C PHE A 394 4.62 30.27 7.72
N HIS A 395 3.86 31.27 7.30
CA HIS A 395 4.33 32.65 7.10
C HIS A 395 4.90 33.25 8.38
N THR A 396 4.17 33.14 9.49
CA THR A 396 4.59 33.61 10.81
C THR A 396 5.90 32.96 11.23
N HIS A 397 6.00 31.63 11.09
CA HIS A 397 7.21 30.90 11.42
C HIS A 397 8.42 31.32 10.56
N ALA A 398 8.24 31.55 9.25
CA ALA A 398 9.30 32.06 8.39
C ALA A 398 9.75 33.48 8.78
N ARG A 399 8.82 34.35 9.21
CA ARG A 399 9.15 35.70 9.71
C ARG A 399 9.96 35.65 11.00
N GLU A 400 9.59 34.78 11.94
CA GLU A 400 10.35 34.57 13.18
C GLU A 400 11.78 34.11 12.89
N GLN A 401 11.95 33.11 12.02
CA GLN A 401 13.27 32.64 11.59
C GLN A 401 14.10 33.77 10.95
N SER A 402 13.47 34.63 10.17
CA SER A 402 14.13 35.77 9.54
C SER A 402 14.58 36.81 10.55
N ARG A 403 13.77 37.07 11.59
CA ARG A 403 14.14 37.97 12.71
C ARG A 403 15.34 37.44 13.47
N LEU A 404 15.40 36.13 13.72
CA LEU A 404 16.54 35.47 14.37
C LEU A 404 17.82 35.56 13.52
N LEU A 405 17.71 35.45 12.19
CA LEU A 405 18.86 35.61 11.30
C LEU A 405 19.38 37.06 11.31
N LEU A 406 18.47 38.05 11.29
CA LEU A 406 18.83 39.46 11.39
C LEU A 406 19.48 39.83 12.72
N SER A 407 19.01 39.25 13.83
CA SER A 407 19.60 39.51 15.15
C SER A 407 21.00 38.90 15.26
N ASN A 408 21.21 37.69 14.73
CA ASN A 408 22.51 37.01 14.76
C ASN A 408 23.58 37.74 13.93
N ASP A 409 23.22 38.36 12.81
CA ASP A 409 24.15 39.17 12.02
C ASP A 409 24.61 40.46 12.73
N LEU A 410 23.83 40.93 13.71
CA LEU A 410 24.16 42.09 14.55
C LEU A 410 24.88 41.71 15.85
N ALA A 411 25.06 40.40 16.11
CA ALA A 411 25.69 39.91 17.32
C ALA A 411 27.13 40.44 17.41
N ARG A 412 27.46 41.04 18.55
CA ARG A 412 28.80 41.53 18.86
C ARG A 412 29.42 40.64 19.93
N SER A 413 30.70 40.35 19.74
CA SER A 413 31.47 39.58 20.70
C SER A 413 32.31 40.54 21.53
N GLU A 414 32.13 40.51 22.84
CA GLU A 414 32.86 41.35 23.79
C GLU A 414 33.58 40.47 24.82
N LYS A 415 34.67 40.98 25.39
CA LYS A 415 35.41 40.29 26.45
C LYS A 415 34.52 40.17 27.69
N PHE A 416 34.46 38.97 28.25
CA PHE A 416 33.73 38.69 29.48
C PHE A 416 34.28 39.54 30.62
N ALA A 417 33.41 40.36 31.20
CA ALA A 417 33.72 41.18 32.36
C ALA A 417 32.90 40.75 33.58
N ALA A 418 31.57 40.85 33.50
CA ALA A 418 30.69 40.59 34.65
C ALA A 418 29.39 39.83 34.32
N SER A 419 28.97 39.75 33.06
CA SER A 419 27.72 39.09 32.65
C SER A 419 27.96 38.22 31.43
N VAL A 420 27.25 37.08 31.37
CA VAL A 420 27.26 36.15 30.24
C VAL A 420 26.46 36.69 29.05
N LYS A 421 25.77 37.83 29.21
CA LYS A 421 24.91 38.47 28.19
C LYS A 421 24.00 37.42 27.53
N ASP A 422 24.04 37.27 26.21
CA ASP A 422 23.21 36.33 25.45
C ASP A 422 23.89 34.97 25.20
N GLY A 423 25.07 34.74 25.80
CA GLY A 423 25.79 33.46 25.76
C GLY A 423 27.29 33.60 25.46
N ILE A 424 28.05 32.52 25.65
CA ILE A 424 29.50 32.51 25.38
C ILE A 424 29.75 32.40 23.86
N ASP A 425 30.62 33.25 23.32
CA ASP A 425 31.12 33.11 21.97
C ASP A 425 32.26 32.10 21.91
N MET A 426 31.92 30.82 21.74
CA MET A 426 32.93 29.76 21.62
C MET A 426 33.95 30.03 20.50
N ARG A 427 33.55 30.61 19.38
CA ARG A 427 34.44 30.76 18.22
C ARG A 427 35.47 31.85 18.47
N GLU A 428 35.05 33.00 19.01
CA GLU A 428 35.96 34.10 19.34
C GLU A 428 36.78 33.80 20.59
N THR A 429 36.22 33.07 21.56
CA THR A 429 36.96 32.56 22.72
C THR A 429 38.06 31.59 22.31
N LEU A 430 37.80 30.67 21.38
CA LEU A 430 38.82 29.76 20.86
C LEU A 430 39.89 30.50 20.04
N ARG A 431 39.51 31.56 19.31
CA ARG A 431 40.46 32.37 18.53
C ARG A 431 41.45 33.11 19.43
N ASN A 432 40.96 33.62 20.55
CA ASN A 432 41.74 34.33 21.56
C ASN A 432 42.14 33.42 22.74
N TRP A 433 42.13 32.09 22.56
CA TRP A 433 42.41 31.14 23.64
C TRP A 433 43.78 31.36 24.30
N HIS A 434 44.74 31.85 23.52
CA HIS A 434 46.10 32.17 23.96
C HIS A 434 46.16 33.34 24.97
N THR A 435 45.16 34.22 25.01
CA THR A 435 45.11 35.31 26.00
C THR A 435 44.41 34.90 27.30
N GLY A 436 43.79 33.72 27.36
CA GLY A 436 43.02 33.25 28.51
C GLY A 436 41.68 33.96 28.71
N ASP A 437 41.28 34.81 27.76
CA ASP A 437 40.06 35.62 27.84
C ASP A 437 38.84 34.89 27.27
N ILE A 438 37.73 34.92 28.00
CA ILE A 438 36.44 34.41 27.54
C ILE A 438 35.69 35.55 26.84
N TYR A 439 35.06 35.26 25.71
CA TYR A 439 34.24 36.22 24.96
C TYR A 439 32.77 35.84 25.08
N VAL A 440 31.91 36.84 25.25
CA VAL A 440 30.45 36.70 25.33
C VAL A 440 29.77 37.46 24.20
N LYS A 441 28.64 36.93 23.75
CA LYS A 441 27.82 37.50 22.69
C LYS A 441 26.80 38.45 23.31
N GLU A 442 26.71 39.63 22.73
CA GLU A 442 25.57 40.52 22.88
C GLU A 442 24.81 40.54 21.57
N ILE A 443 23.55 40.12 21.61
CA ILE A 443 22.62 40.18 20.50
C ILE A 443 21.75 41.41 20.75
N PRO A 444 22.05 42.56 20.11
CA PRO A 444 21.24 43.74 20.29
C PRO A 444 19.81 43.47 19.82
N PRO A 445 18.78 44.10 20.44
CA PRO A 445 17.40 43.95 20.00
C PRO A 445 17.29 44.30 18.52
N SER A 446 16.76 43.36 17.73
CA SER A 446 16.70 43.47 16.28
C SER A 446 15.98 44.75 15.85
N ARG A 447 16.70 45.73 15.30
CA ARG A 447 16.11 46.89 14.62
C ARG A 447 15.83 46.52 13.17
N GLY A 448 14.71 45.86 12.94
CA GLY A 448 14.25 45.51 11.59
C GLY A 448 13.05 44.59 11.64
N THR A 449 11.94 45.05 11.08
CA THR A 449 10.73 44.25 10.88
C THR A 449 10.79 43.60 9.50
N VAL A 450 10.27 42.37 9.39
CA VAL A 450 10.07 41.71 8.10
C VAL A 450 8.57 41.68 7.86
N GLU A 451 8.12 42.42 6.85
CA GLU A 451 6.71 42.50 6.45
C GLU A 451 6.36 41.61 5.25
N ILE A 452 7.33 41.31 4.37
CA ILE A 452 7.10 40.50 3.17
C ILE A 452 7.98 39.26 3.20
N VAL A 453 7.33 38.11 2.97
CA VAL A 453 7.98 36.82 2.74
C VAL A 453 7.57 36.30 1.37
N VAL A 454 8.55 35.85 0.60
CA VAL A 454 8.36 35.20 -0.69
C VAL A 454 8.74 33.72 -0.53
N PHE A 455 7.79 32.84 -0.80
CA PHE A 455 8.00 31.40 -0.87
C PHE A 455 8.09 30.97 -2.33
N LEU A 456 9.19 30.32 -2.68
CA LEU A 456 9.40 29.66 -3.96
C LEU A 456 9.55 28.17 -3.67
N PHE A 457 8.68 27.34 -4.23
CA PHE A 457 8.71 25.89 -4.02
C PHE A 457 9.53 25.16 -5.11
N GLU A 458 9.83 25.89 -6.19
CA GLU A 458 10.55 25.44 -7.37
C GLU A 458 11.50 26.55 -7.85
N MET A 459 12.64 26.15 -8.41
CA MET A 459 13.53 27.05 -9.15
C MET A 459 13.17 26.92 -10.63
N GLU A 460 13.05 28.05 -11.33
CA GLU A 460 12.77 28.14 -12.76
C GLU A 460 11.43 27.46 -13.17
N PRO A 461 10.29 27.82 -12.55
CA PRO A 461 8.99 27.27 -12.89
C PRO A 461 8.57 27.68 -14.30
N GLY A 462 8.15 26.70 -15.09
CA GLY A 462 7.63 26.91 -16.44
C GLY A 462 6.34 27.74 -16.41
N PRO A 463 6.24 28.86 -17.16
CA PRO A 463 5.02 29.67 -17.21
C PRO A 463 3.76 28.93 -17.67
N ARG A 464 3.94 27.82 -18.40
CA ARG A 464 2.86 26.94 -18.88
C ARG A 464 2.30 26.02 -17.79
N ASP A 465 3.15 25.59 -16.85
CA ASP A 465 2.75 24.68 -15.77
C ASP A 465 1.95 25.42 -14.68
N TYR A 466 2.20 26.73 -14.56
CA TYR A 466 1.53 27.62 -13.59
C TYR A 466 0.75 28.74 -14.31
N PRO A 467 -0.34 28.41 -15.00
CA PRO A 467 -1.14 29.37 -15.75
C PRO A 467 -1.97 30.28 -14.83
N TRP A 468 -2.29 29.83 -13.61
CA TRP A 468 -3.16 30.57 -12.71
C TRP A 468 -2.36 31.51 -11.82
N ARG A 469 -2.65 32.81 -11.95
CA ARG A 469 -1.85 33.89 -11.37
C ARG A 469 -2.78 34.94 -10.81
N GLN A 470 -2.75 35.17 -9.50
CA GLN A 470 -3.68 36.09 -8.87
C GLN A 470 -3.09 36.77 -7.64
N THR A 471 -3.74 37.86 -7.25
CA THR A 471 -3.58 38.51 -5.95
C THR A 471 -4.89 38.35 -5.19
N TRP A 472 -4.83 37.68 -4.04
CA TRP A 472 -5.92 37.53 -3.09
C TRP A 472 -5.77 38.53 -1.95
N TYR A 473 -6.89 39.13 -1.59
CA TYR A 473 -6.97 40.12 -0.53
C TYR A 473 -7.48 39.46 0.74
N ALA A 474 -6.90 39.84 1.87
CA ALA A 474 -7.30 39.39 3.20
C ALA A 474 -8.78 39.71 3.46
N GLU A 475 -9.57 38.71 3.88
CA GLU A 475 -10.92 38.89 4.42
C GLU A 475 -10.87 39.36 5.88
N HIS A 476 -9.79 39.02 6.61
CA HIS A 476 -9.61 39.32 8.02
C HIS A 476 -8.31 40.09 8.31
N ALA A 477 -8.27 40.86 9.40
CA ALA A 477 -7.09 41.67 9.75
C ALA A 477 -5.85 40.84 10.12
N GLU A 478 -6.05 39.57 10.47
CA GLU A 478 -5.01 38.61 10.83
C GLU A 478 -4.42 37.87 9.62
N GLU A 479 -5.01 38.04 8.44
CA GLU A 479 -4.56 37.42 7.20
C GLU A 479 -3.56 38.31 6.44
N SER A 480 -2.72 37.69 5.63
CA SER A 480 -1.78 38.38 4.76
C SER A 480 -2.42 38.66 3.39
N THR A 481 -1.97 39.73 2.74
CA THR A 481 -2.24 39.88 1.30
C THR A 481 -1.37 38.90 0.52
N LEU A 482 -1.99 38.03 -0.27
CA LEU A 482 -1.34 36.89 -0.91
C LEU A 482 -1.29 37.07 -2.43
N CYS A 483 -0.10 37.10 -3.02
CA CYS A 483 0.08 37.04 -4.46
C CYS A 483 0.74 35.72 -4.84
N PHE A 484 0.26 35.02 -5.85
CA PHE A 484 0.81 33.70 -6.18
C PHE A 484 0.71 33.38 -7.67
N PHE A 485 1.48 32.36 -8.05
CA PHE A 485 1.28 31.58 -9.27
C PHE A 485 1.12 30.10 -8.90
N ALA A 486 0.15 29.45 -9.52
CA ALA A 486 -0.27 28.08 -9.22
C ALA A 486 -0.73 27.34 -10.48
N THR A 487 -0.84 26.03 -10.37
CA THR A 487 -1.46 25.18 -11.40
C THR A 487 -2.94 25.53 -11.55
N ASP A 488 -3.54 25.19 -12.69
CA ASP A 488 -4.99 25.36 -12.88
C ASP A 488 -5.78 24.48 -11.89
N TYR A 489 -6.59 25.10 -11.03
CA TYR A 489 -7.43 24.40 -10.06
C TYR A 489 -8.57 23.60 -10.72
N MET A 490 -8.92 23.93 -11.96
CA MET A 490 -9.91 23.21 -12.76
C MET A 490 -9.34 21.96 -13.45
N ALA A 491 -8.02 21.75 -13.37
CA ALA A 491 -7.39 20.54 -13.88
C ALA A 491 -7.65 19.33 -12.97
N ASN A 492 -7.90 19.56 -11.68
CA ASN A 492 -8.13 18.51 -10.69
C ASN A 492 -9.31 18.84 -9.78
N MET A 493 -10.46 18.23 -10.06
CA MET A 493 -11.70 18.45 -9.31
C MET A 493 -11.86 17.38 -8.24
N VAL A 494 -11.78 17.78 -6.97
CA VAL A 494 -11.81 16.83 -5.82
C VAL A 494 -13.24 16.61 -5.32
N GLY A 495 -14.11 17.59 -5.52
CA GLY A 495 -15.51 17.54 -5.10
C GLY A 495 -16.40 18.50 -5.90
N PRO A 496 -17.72 18.46 -5.66
CA PRO A 496 -18.65 19.40 -6.29
C PRO A 496 -18.30 20.84 -5.87
N GLY A 497 -17.86 21.65 -6.83
CA GLY A 497 -17.40 23.02 -6.59
C GLY A 497 -16.12 23.13 -5.77
N ILE A 498 -15.27 22.09 -5.77
CA ILE A 498 -13.98 22.07 -5.09
C ILE A 498 -12.89 21.69 -6.10
N GLY A 499 -12.05 22.67 -6.46
CA GLY A 499 -10.87 22.47 -7.31
C GLY A 499 -9.61 22.41 -6.45
N GLN A 500 -8.60 21.66 -6.87
CA GLN A 500 -7.30 21.56 -6.19
C GLN A 500 -6.21 22.15 -7.07
N ALA A 501 -5.39 23.03 -6.48
CA ALA A 501 -4.23 23.62 -7.12
C ALA A 501 -2.97 23.45 -6.27
N THR A 502 -1.83 23.63 -6.93
CA THR A 502 -0.51 23.56 -6.31
C THR A 502 0.24 24.87 -6.57
N TYR A 503 0.71 25.52 -5.51
CA TYR A 503 1.55 26.71 -5.61
C TYR A 503 2.90 26.38 -6.26
N GLY A 504 3.31 27.21 -7.22
CA GLY A 504 4.70 27.26 -7.67
C GLY A 504 5.51 28.25 -6.82
N GLY A 505 4.87 29.35 -6.43
CA GLY A 505 5.40 30.33 -5.49
C GLY A 505 4.34 31.33 -5.06
N CYS A 506 4.56 31.94 -3.91
CA CYS A 506 3.69 32.98 -3.36
C CYS A 506 4.48 34.06 -2.62
N MET A 507 3.93 35.27 -2.62
CA MET A 507 4.37 36.42 -1.85
C MET A 507 3.26 36.75 -0.84
N MET A 508 3.63 36.87 0.43
CA MET A 508 2.72 37.21 1.52
C MET A 508 3.15 38.53 2.16
N ILE A 509 2.20 39.42 2.39
CA ILE A 509 2.41 40.73 3.01
C ILE A 509 1.62 40.82 4.32
N PHE A 510 2.33 41.01 5.43
CA PHE A 510 1.72 41.23 6.74
C PHE A 510 2.36 42.44 7.47
N PRO A 511 1.56 43.38 8.01
CA PRO A 511 0.10 43.43 8.02
C PRO A 511 -0.53 43.57 6.61
N PRO A 512 -1.78 43.16 6.40
CA PRO A 512 -2.41 43.17 5.07
C PRO A 512 -2.52 44.59 4.52
N ARG A 513 -2.28 44.75 3.21
CA ARG A 513 -2.33 46.04 2.52
C ARG A 513 -2.91 45.86 1.11
N PRO A 514 -3.85 46.71 0.67
CA PRO A 514 -4.37 46.64 -0.68
C PRO A 514 -3.26 47.05 -1.67
N ILE A 515 -2.85 46.11 -2.51
CA ILE A 515 -1.92 46.34 -3.63
C ILE A 515 -2.60 45.95 -4.94
N PRO A 516 -2.32 46.63 -6.06
CA PRO A 516 -2.83 46.21 -7.36
C PRO A 516 -2.39 44.79 -7.71
N ASN A 517 -3.12 44.15 -8.64
CA ASN A 517 -2.73 42.85 -9.15
C ASN A 517 -1.33 42.93 -9.78
N ILE A 518 -0.35 42.30 -9.13
CA ILE A 518 1.07 42.40 -9.51
C ILE A 518 1.35 41.88 -10.92
N TRP A 519 0.50 40.96 -11.41
CA TRP A 519 0.66 40.32 -12.71
C TRP A 519 0.34 41.26 -13.88
N GLU A 520 -0.50 42.26 -13.63
CA GLU A 520 -0.95 43.26 -14.61
C GLU A 520 -0.35 44.65 -14.33
N ASP A 521 0.42 44.82 -13.25
CA ASP A 521 0.96 46.11 -12.85
C ASP A 521 2.06 46.57 -13.83
N PRO A 522 1.84 47.68 -14.57
CA PRO A 522 2.81 48.18 -15.55
C PRO A 522 4.03 48.81 -14.89
N ARG A 523 4.08 48.97 -13.56
CA ARG A 523 5.24 49.51 -12.84
C ARG A 523 6.31 48.45 -12.58
N LEU A 524 5.96 47.17 -12.68
CA LEU A 524 6.85 46.02 -12.51
C LEU A 524 7.31 45.55 -13.90
N ARG A 525 8.43 46.09 -14.41
CA ARG A 525 8.89 45.88 -15.80
C ARG A 525 10.22 45.15 -15.92
N HIS A 526 10.91 44.91 -14.81
CA HIS A 526 12.27 44.39 -14.83
C HIS A 526 12.34 42.87 -14.69
N SER A 527 11.23 42.22 -14.34
CA SER A 527 11.12 40.76 -14.26
C SER A 527 10.87 40.10 -15.61
N GLU A 528 11.57 39.01 -15.90
CA GLU A 528 11.30 38.15 -17.07
C GLU A 528 10.61 36.85 -16.67
N THR A 529 10.93 36.30 -15.49
CA THR A 529 10.36 35.04 -15.00
C THR A 529 9.24 35.24 -13.95
N LEU A 530 8.51 34.17 -13.64
CA LEU A 530 7.46 34.20 -12.62
C LEU A 530 7.99 34.51 -11.22
N GLU A 531 9.14 33.94 -10.84
CA GLU A 531 9.74 34.22 -9.52
C GLU A 531 10.28 35.63 -9.47
N GLU A 532 10.89 36.11 -10.55
CA GLU A 532 11.36 37.48 -10.63
C GLU A 532 10.21 38.48 -10.51
N LYS A 533 9.03 38.18 -11.07
CA LYS A 533 7.84 39.03 -10.91
C LYS A 533 7.37 39.10 -9.46
N LEU A 534 7.32 37.96 -8.76
CA LEU A 534 7.01 37.94 -7.32
C LEU A 534 8.05 38.71 -6.51
N LEU A 535 9.33 38.54 -6.82
CA LEU A 535 10.43 39.22 -6.12
C LEU A 535 10.45 40.72 -6.41
N GLU A 536 10.23 41.14 -7.65
CA GLU A 536 10.13 42.56 -8.04
C GLU A 536 8.97 43.22 -7.29
N ALA A 537 7.80 42.57 -7.26
CA ALA A 537 6.65 43.03 -6.48
C ALA A 537 6.99 43.13 -4.98
N ALA A 538 7.65 42.13 -4.42
CA ALA A 538 8.08 42.14 -3.03
C ALA A 538 9.05 43.30 -2.73
N PHE A 539 10.03 43.55 -3.59
CA PHE A 539 10.98 44.63 -3.39
C PHE A 539 10.36 46.02 -3.57
N PHE A 540 9.42 46.16 -4.51
CA PHE A 540 8.72 47.40 -4.78
C PHE A 540 7.74 47.79 -3.67
N HIS A 541 6.93 46.83 -3.20
CA HIS A 541 5.92 47.08 -2.16
C HIS A 541 6.49 47.03 -0.73
N SER A 542 7.71 46.52 -0.54
CA SER A 542 8.32 46.48 0.79
C SER A 542 8.64 47.89 1.29
N ARG A 543 8.19 48.24 2.49
CA ARG A 543 8.62 49.44 3.23
C ARG A 543 9.94 49.21 3.97
N GLU A 544 10.26 47.95 4.24
CA GLU A 544 11.44 47.52 4.99
C GLU A 544 12.66 47.34 4.08
N ARG A 545 13.86 47.40 4.65
CA ARG A 545 15.09 47.17 3.87
C ARG A 545 15.29 45.70 3.49
N HIS A 546 14.74 44.79 4.30
CA HIS A 546 14.94 43.36 4.17
C HIS A 546 13.66 42.67 3.72
N VAL A 547 13.79 41.79 2.73
CA VAL A 547 12.73 40.90 2.25
C VAL A 547 13.20 39.47 2.42
N THR A 548 12.34 38.61 2.96
CA THR A 548 12.67 37.20 3.17
C THR A 548 12.30 36.40 1.93
N VAL A 549 13.22 35.56 1.49
CA VAL A 549 13.02 34.63 0.38
C VAL A 549 13.31 33.22 0.87
N VAL A 550 12.28 32.38 0.81
CA VAL A 550 12.36 30.96 1.10
C VAL A 550 12.40 30.20 -0.22
N SER A 551 13.51 29.52 -0.53
CA SER A 551 13.69 28.83 -1.82
C SER A 551 14.49 27.53 -1.70
N PRO A 552 14.37 26.58 -2.66
CA PRO A 552 15.12 25.33 -2.63
C PRO A 552 16.63 25.55 -2.87
N GLY A 553 16.97 26.54 -3.70
CA GLY A 553 18.33 26.95 -4.02
C GLY A 553 18.69 28.32 -3.46
N LEU A 554 19.98 28.67 -3.51
CA LEU A 554 20.47 30.00 -3.11
C LEU A 554 19.98 31.10 -4.07
N PRO A 555 19.84 32.36 -3.61
CA PRO A 555 19.45 33.46 -4.48
C PRO A 555 20.43 33.66 -5.64
N ILE A 556 19.91 33.52 -6.87
CA ILE A 556 20.65 33.66 -8.12
C ILE A 556 21.03 35.12 -8.39
N LEU A 557 21.92 35.34 -9.37
CA LEU A 557 22.46 36.66 -9.67
C LEU A 557 21.38 37.67 -10.10
N SER A 558 20.37 37.24 -10.85
CA SER A 558 19.28 38.14 -11.30
C SER A 558 18.45 38.66 -10.13
N TRP A 559 18.11 37.80 -9.16
CA TRP A 559 17.39 38.20 -7.94
C TRP A 559 18.17 39.24 -7.12
N ARG A 560 19.50 39.07 -7.01
CA ARG A 560 20.37 40.03 -6.31
C ARG A 560 20.47 41.36 -7.06
N LYS A 561 20.49 41.35 -8.40
CA LYS A 561 20.47 42.57 -9.22
C LYS A 561 19.15 43.32 -9.04
N LEU A 562 18.02 42.62 -9.08
CA LEU A 562 16.69 43.16 -8.78
C LEU A 562 16.64 43.78 -7.38
N ALA A 563 17.08 43.06 -6.35
CA ALA A 563 17.09 43.60 -4.99
C ALA A 563 17.91 44.90 -4.87
N ARG A 564 19.09 44.98 -5.54
CA ARG A 564 19.92 46.19 -5.55
C ARG A 564 19.24 47.36 -6.25
N LEU A 565 18.53 47.12 -7.35
CA LEU A 565 17.78 48.15 -8.09
C LEU A 565 16.78 48.87 -7.17
N TYR A 566 16.06 48.11 -6.35
CA TYR A 566 15.08 48.63 -5.38
C TYR A 566 15.69 48.97 -4.01
N LYS A 567 17.03 48.96 -3.88
CA LYS A 567 17.77 49.22 -2.63
C LYS A 567 17.37 48.30 -1.46
N LYS A 568 16.96 47.07 -1.75
CA LYS A 568 16.57 46.03 -0.80
C LYS A 568 17.68 45.00 -0.58
N ARG A 569 17.56 44.22 0.49
CA ARG A 569 18.42 43.07 0.81
C ARG A 569 17.57 41.81 0.97
N ILE A 570 18.08 40.69 0.46
CA ILE A 570 17.42 39.38 0.56
C ILE A 570 17.94 38.67 1.81
N ILE A 571 17.02 38.23 2.67
CA ILE A 571 17.29 37.23 3.71
C ILE A 571 16.88 35.88 3.14
N HIS A 572 17.84 34.99 2.92
CA HIS A 572 17.54 33.69 2.35
C HIS A 572 17.38 32.62 3.44
N ILE A 573 16.25 31.92 3.40
CA ILE A 573 15.99 30.73 4.21
C ILE A 573 15.90 29.53 3.26
N PRO A 574 16.82 28.55 3.36
CA PRO A 574 16.73 27.34 2.55
C PRO A 574 15.43 26.57 2.87
N LEU A 575 14.68 26.20 1.83
CA LEU A 575 13.42 25.45 1.98
C LEU A 575 13.61 24.13 2.76
N LYS A 576 14.79 23.51 2.67
CA LYS A 576 15.19 22.29 3.42
C LYS A 576 15.20 22.46 4.95
N ARG A 577 15.11 23.68 5.48
CA ARG A 577 14.93 23.89 6.93
C ARG A 577 13.54 23.48 7.41
N PHE A 578 12.57 23.39 6.51
CA PHE A 578 11.21 22.96 6.81
C PHE A 578 11.02 21.49 6.43
N SER A 579 10.10 20.79 7.10
CA SER A 579 9.82 19.40 6.78
C SER A 579 9.15 19.28 5.40
N ASN A 580 9.50 18.24 4.63
CA ASN A 580 8.90 18.00 3.31
C ASN A 580 7.36 17.87 3.39
N GLN A 581 6.85 17.31 4.48
CA GLN A 581 5.41 17.17 4.71
C GLN A 581 4.74 18.53 4.92
N THR A 582 5.37 19.43 5.70
CA THR A 582 4.88 20.81 5.87
C THR A 582 4.88 21.54 4.53
N ILE A 583 5.96 21.40 3.75
CA ILE A 583 6.08 22.04 2.43
C ILE A 583 4.98 21.56 1.49
N GLU A 584 4.76 20.25 1.40
CA GLU A 584 3.73 19.69 0.51
C GLU A 584 2.32 20.10 0.94
N ARG A 585 2.05 20.09 2.25
CA ARG A 585 0.75 20.53 2.82
C ARG A 585 0.46 22.00 2.59
N VAL A 586 1.47 22.87 2.60
CA VAL A 586 1.30 24.32 2.32
C VAL A 586 1.24 24.59 0.83
N ARG A 587 1.95 23.80 0.02
CA ARG A 587 1.97 23.95 -1.44
C ARG A 587 0.64 23.58 -2.08
N LEU A 588 -0.08 22.62 -1.52
CA LEU A 588 -1.37 22.16 -2.03
C LEU A 588 -2.53 22.89 -1.34
N PHE A 589 -3.44 23.43 -2.14
CA PHE A 589 -4.60 24.17 -1.63
C PHE A 589 -5.83 23.96 -2.51
N HIS A 590 -7.00 24.29 -1.97
CA HIS A 590 -8.29 24.09 -2.60
C HIS A 590 -9.00 25.43 -2.83
N VAL A 591 -9.61 25.52 -4.01
CA VAL A 591 -10.47 26.63 -4.41
C VAL A 591 -11.91 26.15 -4.32
N LEU A 592 -12.75 26.95 -3.68
CA LEU A 592 -14.18 26.66 -3.50
C LEU A 592 -15.00 27.58 -4.40
N ASN A 593 -15.99 27.03 -5.09
CA ASN A 593 -16.93 27.73 -5.97
C ASN A 593 -18.02 28.51 -5.18
N GLY A 594 -17.74 28.93 -3.94
CA GLY A 594 -18.70 29.61 -3.07
C GLY A 594 -18.49 29.37 -1.58
N LYS A 595 -18.94 30.31 -0.73
CA LYS A 595 -18.83 30.19 0.74
C LYS A 595 -19.74 29.10 1.32
N ASP A 596 -20.84 28.78 0.65
CA ASP A 596 -21.77 27.69 0.99
C ASP A 596 -21.08 26.31 0.96
N ILE A 597 -20.11 26.14 0.07
CA ILE A 597 -19.33 24.90 -0.10
C ILE A 597 -18.50 24.58 1.13
N ARG A 598 -18.11 25.61 1.91
CA ARG A 598 -17.35 25.44 3.17
C ARG A 598 -18.04 24.47 4.15
N SER A 599 -19.37 24.38 4.11
CA SER A 599 -20.15 23.49 4.98
C SER A 599 -19.91 21.99 4.74
N TYR A 600 -19.51 21.59 3.53
CA TYR A 600 -19.30 20.19 3.17
C TYR A 600 -17.91 19.90 2.56
N ALA A 601 -17.06 20.91 2.39
CA ALA A 601 -15.73 20.77 1.81
C ALA A 601 -14.85 19.75 2.55
N SER A 602 -14.94 19.69 3.89
CA SER A 602 -14.20 18.72 4.72
C SER A 602 -14.48 17.24 4.40
N LYS A 603 -15.62 16.93 3.76
CA LYS A 603 -15.92 15.56 3.32
C LYS A 603 -15.02 15.15 2.15
N PHE A 604 -14.67 16.08 1.27
CA PHE A 604 -13.92 15.85 0.04
C PHE A 604 -12.43 16.20 0.19
N ILE A 605 -12.13 17.29 0.87
CA ILE A 605 -10.76 17.70 1.18
C ILE A 605 -10.17 16.67 2.15
N ARG A 606 -8.98 16.17 1.82
CA ARG A 606 -8.26 15.20 2.63
C ARG A 606 -7.36 15.96 3.59
N ASP A 607 -7.43 15.64 4.87
CA ASP A 607 -6.34 15.98 5.79
C ASP A 607 -5.16 15.08 5.39
N MET A 608 -4.24 15.63 4.58
CA MET A 608 -2.94 15.01 4.33
C MET A 608 -2.09 15.09 5.58
#